data_AF-A0A829Y9I8-F1
#
_entry.id   AF-A0A829Y9I8-F1
#
_cell.length_a   1.000
_cell.length_b   1.000
_cell.length_c   1.000
_cell.angle_alpha   90.00
_cell.angle_beta   90.00
_cell.angle_gamma   90.00
#
_symmetry.space_group_name_H-M   'P 1'
#
loop_
_entity.id
_entity.type
_entity.pdbx_description
1 polymer ?
#
loop_
_entity_poly.entity_id
_entity_poly.type
_entity_poly.pdbx_seq_one_letter_code
_entity_poly.pdbx_strand_id
1 'polypeptide(L)' 'MSASGEIAEARATALVLRATAKAVRADQGSLMYRLNRAADVLDGMVAVAVRCLERIEQLEQELRQHGAGAP' A
#
# COMPACT_ATOMS: atom_id res chain seq x y z
N MET A 1 -8.15 8.19 11.44
CA MET A 1 -7.56 8.22 10.08
C MET A 1 -8.37 7.28 9.20
N SER A 2 -8.54 7.58 7.91
CA SER A 2 -9.25 6.68 6.99
C SER A 2 -8.28 5.73 6.29
N ALA A 3 -8.74 4.55 5.87
CA ALA A 3 -7.91 3.58 5.15
C ALA A 3 -7.23 4.18 3.91
N SER A 4 -7.93 5.05 3.17
CA SER A 4 -7.35 5.80 2.04
C SER A 4 -6.21 6.73 2.47
N GLY A 5 -6.33 7.36 3.65
CA GLY A 5 -5.28 8.19 4.23
C GLY A 5 -4.04 7.40 4.62
N GLU A 6 -4.22 6.24 5.25
CA GLU A 6 -3.12 5.35 5.64
C GLU A 6 -2.39 4.77 4.42
N ILE A 7 -3.14 4.42 3.36
CA ILE A 7 -2.56 3.98 2.09
C ILE A 7 -1.75 5.11 1.42
N ALA A 8 -2.28 6.34 1.42
CA ALA A 8 -1.59 7.49 0.85
C ALA A 8 -0.31 7.81 1.62
N GLU A 9 -0.37 7.75 2.95
CA GLU A 9 0.79 7.94 3.82
C GLU A 9 1.86 6.88 3.57
N ALA A 10 1.50 5.59 3.55
CA ALA A 10 2.44 4.50 3.26
C ALA A 10 3.14 4.65 1.90
N ARG A 11 2.39 5.05 0.85
CA ARG A 11 2.96 5.35 -0.47
C ARG A 11 3.91 6.55 -0.42
N ALA A 12 3.53 7.62 0.28
CA ALA A 12 4.39 8.79 0.45
C ALA A 12 5.68 8.43 1.18
N THR A 13 5.60 7.62 2.25
CA THR A 13 6.78 7.11 2.96
C THR A 13 7.68 6.29 2.05
N ALA A 14 7.13 5.38 1.24
CA ALA A 14 7.91 4.59 0.29
C ALA A 14 8.67 5.48 -0.72
N LEU A 15 8.02 6.54 -1.22
CA LEU A 15 8.66 7.52 -2.11
C LEU A 15 9.81 8.27 -1.43
N VAL A 16 9.60 8.72 -0.19
CA VAL A 16 10.64 9.39 0.60
C VAL A 16 11.84 8.45 0.79
N LEU A 17 11.60 7.20 1.19
CA LEU A 17 12.67 6.21 1.38
C LEU A 17 13.51 5.99 0.11
N ARG A 18 12.86 5.91 -1.06
CA ARG A 18 13.57 5.80 -2.36
C ARG A 18 14.34 7.06 -2.73
N ALA A 19 13.78 8.23 -2.45
CA ALA A 19 14.48 9.50 -2.65
C ALA A 19 15.71 9.61 -1.75
N THR A 20 15.58 9.22 -0.47
CA THR A 20 16.70 9.14 0.46
C THR A 20 17.75 8.14 -0.02
N ALA A 21 17.35 6.95 -0.49
CA ALA A 21 18.28 5.96 -1.01
C ALA A 21 19.10 6.48 -2.19
N LYS A 22 18.51 7.30 -3.07
CA LYS A 22 19.22 7.95 -4.19
C LYS A 22 20.21 9.03 -3.73
N ALA A 23 19.98 9.64 -2.58
CA ALA A 23 20.85 10.66 -2.00
C ALA A 23 22.00 10.07 -1.16
N VAL A 24 21.94 8.78 -0.85
CA VAL A 24 23.00 8.06 -0.11
C VAL A 24 24.25 7.93 -0.98
N ARG A 25 25.42 8.16 -0.39
CA ARG A 25 26.73 8.05 -1.07
C ARG A 25 27.04 6.60 -1.44
N ALA A 26 27.87 6.40 -2.46
CA ALA A 26 28.20 5.08 -3.02
C ALA A 26 28.86 4.12 -2.01
N ASP A 27 29.55 4.63 -1.00
CA ASP A 27 30.19 3.85 0.08
C ASP A 27 29.18 3.31 1.12
N GLN A 28 27.94 3.80 1.12
CA GLN A 28 26.88 3.43 2.05
C GLN A 28 25.88 2.42 1.45
N GLY A 29 26.36 1.45 0.67
CA GLY A 29 25.53 0.47 -0.04
C GLY A 29 24.54 -0.31 0.85
N SER A 30 24.92 -0.60 2.10
CA SER A 30 24.03 -1.27 3.07
C SER A 30 22.81 -0.41 3.46
N LEU A 31 23.01 0.90 3.67
CA LEU A 31 21.92 1.82 3.98
C LEU A 31 21.00 2.00 2.76
N MET A 32 21.59 2.20 1.57
CA MET A 32 20.84 2.30 0.32
C MET A 32 19.95 1.06 0.09
N TYR A 33 20.51 -0.15 0.31
CA TYR A 33 19.75 -1.40 0.17
C TYR A 33 18.58 -1.46 1.16
N ARG A 34 18.81 -1.13 2.45
CA ARG A 34 17.77 -1.17 3.48
C ARG A 34 16.64 -0.18 3.22
N LEU A 35 16.95 1.03 2.75
CA LEU A 35 15.96 2.05 2.41
C LEU A 35 15.07 1.60 1.25
N ASN A 36 15.67 1.09 0.16
CA ASN A 36 14.90 0.55 -0.96
C ASN A 36 14.06 -0.66 -0.54
N ARG A 37 14.64 -1.56 0.26
CA ARG A 37 13.92 -2.75 0.75
C ARG A 37 12.71 -2.38 1.60
N ALA A 38 12.84 -1.37 2.47
CA ALA A 38 11.72 -0.88 3.27
C ALA A 38 10.62 -0.27 2.38
N ALA A 39 10.99 0.49 1.35
CA ALA A 39 10.04 1.03 0.39
C ALA A 39 9.27 -0.08 -0.36
N ASP A 40 9.97 -1.13 -0.78
CA ASP A 40 9.34 -2.26 -1.49
C ASP A 40 8.36 -3.03 -0.59
N VAL A 41 8.68 -3.17 0.71
CA VAL A 41 7.77 -3.77 1.68
C VAL A 41 6.51 -2.93 1.85
N LEU A 42 6.64 -1.60 1.96
CA LEU A 42 5.48 -0.69 2.05
C LEU A 42 4.59 -0.78 0.81
N ASP A 43 5.18 -0.77 -0.39
CA ASP A 43 4.45 -0.95 -1.64
C ASP A 43 3.69 -2.29 -1.68
N GLY A 44 4.32 -3.37 -1.20
CA GLY A 44 3.71 -4.69 -1.08
C GLY A 44 2.51 -4.70 -0.11
N MET A 45 2.66 -4.09 1.06
CA MET A 45 1.58 -3.97 2.05
C MET A 45 0.40 -3.16 1.51
N VAL A 46 0.68 -2.04 0.83
CA VAL A 46 -0.34 -1.22 0.18
C VAL A 46 -1.09 -2.01 -0.89
N ALA A 47 -0.38 -2.77 -1.72
CA ALA A 47 -1.02 -3.59 -2.75
C ALA A 47 -1.94 -4.67 -2.16
N VAL A 48 -1.56 -5.29 -1.03
CA VAL A 48 -2.42 -6.23 -0.30
C VAL A 48 -3.66 -5.51 0.26
N ALA A 49 -3.47 -4.38 0.93
CA ALA A 49 -4.56 -3.61 1.53
C ALA A 49 -5.59 -3.17 0.49
N VAL A 50 -5.15 -2.64 -0.66
CA VAL A 50 -6.03 -2.23 -1.76
C VAL A 50 -6.86 -3.41 -2.27
N ARG A 51 -6.25 -4.57 -2.53
CA ARG A 51 -6.98 -5.77 -2.97
C ARG A 51 -8.01 -6.25 -1.95
N CYS A 52 -7.69 -6.15 -0.66
CA CYS A 52 -8.63 -6.51 0.40
C CYS A 52 -9.85 -5.56 0.41
N LEU A 53 -9.63 -4.25 0.27
CA LEU A 53 -10.71 -3.26 0.20
C LEU A 53 -11.59 -3.46 -1.03
N GLU A 54 -10.97 -3.65 -2.21
CA GLU A 54 -11.70 -3.96 -3.46
C GLU A 54 -12.56 -5.23 -3.32
N ARG A 55 -12.03 -6.27 -2.65
CA ARG A 55 -12.81 -7.50 -2.42
C ARG A 55 -13.97 -7.28 -1.46
N ILE A 56 -13.79 -6.44 -0.43
CA ILE A 56 -14.89 -6.07 0.48
C ILE A 56 -15.98 -5.33 -0.29
N GLU A 57 -15.63 -4.35 -1.12
CA GLU A 57 -16.60 -3.61 -1.94
C GLU A 57 -17.38 -4.52 -2.88
N GLN A 58 -16.71 -5.50 -3.50
CA GLN A 58 -17.37 -6.53 -4.32
C GLN A 58 -18.37 -7.36 -3.51
N LEU A 59 -17.96 -7.84 -2.33
CA LEU A 59 -18.84 -8.62 -1.45
C LEU A 59 -20.05 -7.80 -0.99
N GLU A 60 -19.87 -6.52 -0.65
CA GLU A 60 -20.97 -5.61 -0.32
C GLU A 60 -21.93 -5.39 -1.50
N GLN A 61 -21.42 -5.39 -2.73
CA GLN A 61 -22.25 -5.32 -3.93
C GLN A 61 -23.02 -6.63 -4.18
N GLU A 62 -22.35 -7.79 -4.09
CA GLU A 62 -22.95 -9.12 -4.21
C GLU A 62 -24.11 -9.27 -3.21
N LEU A 63 -23.88 -8.92 -1.94
CA LEU A 63 -24.89 -8.98 -0.88
C LEU A 63 -26.09 -8.06 -1.14
N ARG A 64 -25.86 -6.84 -1.63
CA ARG A 64 -26.96 -5.91 -2.00
C ARG A 64 -27.81 -6.48 -3.13
N GLN A 65 -27.18 -7.09 -4.13
CA GLN A 65 -27.90 -7.71 -5.26
C GLN A 65 -28.72 -8.92 -4.81
N HIS A 66 -28.19 -9.74 -3.88
CA HIS A 66 -28.91 -10.90 -3.35
C HIS A 66 -30.03 -10.49 -2.40
N GLY A 67 -29.82 -9.46 -1.56
CA GLY A 67 -30.86 -8.90 -0.69
C GLY A 67 -31.97 -8.16 -1.43
N ALA A 68 -31.68 -7.56 -2.59
CA ALA A 68 -32.67 -6.96 -3.49
C ALA A 68 -33.46 -8.00 -4.31
N GLY A 69 -33.06 -9.27 -4.26
CA GLY A 69 -33.71 -10.40 -4.93
C GLY A 69 -34.42 -11.38 -3.98
N ALA A 70 -34.51 -11.07 -2.69
CA ALA A 70 -35.33 -11.84 -1.76
C ALA A 70 -36.82 -11.48 -1.96
N PRO A 71 -37.70 -12.46 -2.30
CA PRO A 71 -39.14 -12.22 -2.44
C PRO A 71 -39.81 -11.82 -1.12
#